data_AF-A0A2E6LRC8-F1
#
_entry.id   AF-A0A2E6LRC8-F1
#
_cell.length_a   1.000
_cell.length_b   1.000
_cell.length_c   1.000
_cell.angle_alpha   90.00
_cell.angle_beta   90.00
_cell.angle_gamma   90.00
#
_symmetry.space_group_name_H-M   'P 1'
#
loop_
_entity.id
_entity.type
_entity.pdbx_description
1 polymer ?
#
loop_
_entity_poly.entity_id
_entity_poly.type
_entity_poly.pdbx_seq_one_letter_code
_entity_poly.pdbx_strand_id
1 'polypeptide(L)'
;MTTNRPNALARALTGCALLLAAVAAPPAAAQDLGQTLGQAAGVPQIPAFLPDRYSVAKSQPLPIDGVWLVNTIRKKIRIEAGRAYAVDSWLHLFVLKVMPDMVVIKDVQRTGPGQYIAQDLPLMGAATMQLDAQGNLAVTVQGALGPARYVLQRLEAQYPEALSAEISAAGMTPVGIAPAPVTPLPAPITAPPAAPPPGSLPGMPGTLPPTTPAPAPAPAPVAPPADCKAIGIDPDTGATICA
;
A
#
# COMPACT_ATOMS: atom_id res chain seq x y z
N MET A 1 24.76 -62.13 51.52
CA MET A 1 26.17 -62.59 51.37
C MET A 1 26.47 -62.49 49.87
N THR A 2 27.38 -61.67 49.33
CA THR A 2 28.66 -61.16 49.81
C THR A 2 29.06 -59.91 48.99
N THR A 3 29.42 -58.85 49.71
CA THR A 3 30.45 -57.80 49.52
C THR A 3 31.14 -57.56 48.16
N ASN A 4 30.88 -56.39 47.57
CA ASN A 4 31.78 -55.27 47.20
C ASN A 4 33.32 -55.49 47.09
N ARG A 5 33.97 -55.04 45.98
CA ARG A 5 35.15 -54.11 45.87
C ARG A 5 36.02 -54.24 44.57
N PRO A 6 36.88 -53.25 44.21
CA PRO A 6 36.81 -52.52 42.91
C PRO A 6 38.12 -52.55 42.08
N ASN A 7 38.13 -51.86 40.92
CA ASN A 7 39.27 -51.05 40.40
C ASN A 7 38.89 -50.49 39.02
N ALA A 8 38.74 -49.17 38.89
CA ALA A 8 39.80 -48.22 38.56
C ALA A 8 40.17 -48.25 37.07
N LEU A 9 39.68 -47.26 36.32
CA LEU A 9 40.47 -46.52 35.34
C LEU A 9 39.66 -45.30 34.89
N ALA A 10 39.93 -44.20 35.58
CA ALA A 10 39.70 -42.87 35.04
C ALA A 10 40.52 -42.72 33.76
N ARG A 11 39.87 -42.41 32.65
CA ARG A 11 40.51 -41.67 31.56
C ARG A 11 39.47 -40.76 30.93
N ALA A 12 39.75 -39.48 31.12
CA ALA A 12 39.04 -38.35 30.57
C ALA A 12 38.89 -38.48 29.05
N LEU A 13 37.69 -38.24 28.56
CA LEU A 13 37.45 -37.73 27.21
C LEU A 13 36.43 -36.60 27.32
N THR A 14 37.01 -35.42 27.45
CA THR A 14 36.45 -34.12 27.17
C THR A 14 35.72 -34.10 25.82
N GLY A 15 34.53 -33.51 25.81
CA GLY A 15 34.09 -32.67 24.70
C GLY A 15 33.13 -33.32 23.69
N CYS A 16 31.83 -33.10 23.88
CA CYS A 16 31.02 -32.28 22.97
C CYS A 16 29.61 -32.16 23.57
N ALA A 17 29.46 -31.28 24.57
CA ALA A 17 28.13 -30.87 25.00
C ALA A 17 27.58 -29.90 23.94
N LEU A 18 26.88 -30.44 22.95
CA LEU A 18 25.97 -29.68 22.08
C LEU A 18 24.87 -29.10 22.98
N LEU A 19 25.10 -27.90 23.48
CA LEU A 19 24.07 -27.03 24.01
C LEU A 19 23.11 -26.72 22.86
N LEU A 20 22.00 -27.46 22.80
CA LEU A 20 20.80 -27.02 22.09
C LEU A 20 20.28 -25.77 22.82
N ALA A 21 20.82 -24.61 22.46
CA ALA A 21 20.17 -23.35 22.71
C ALA A 21 18.94 -23.28 21.79
N ALA A 22 17.78 -23.69 22.30
CA ALA A 22 16.50 -23.39 21.70
C ALA A 22 16.29 -21.87 21.78
N VAL A 23 16.82 -21.15 20.79
CA VAL A 23 16.51 -19.75 20.55
C VAL A 23 15.03 -19.70 20.19
N ALA A 24 14.22 -19.20 21.12
CA ALA A 24 12.88 -18.70 20.83
C ALA A 24 13.04 -17.48 19.91
N ALA A 25 13.18 -17.72 18.61
CA ALA A 25 13.22 -16.67 17.62
C ALA A 25 11.82 -16.06 17.51
N PRO A 26 11.68 -14.72 17.54
CA PRO A 26 10.41 -14.09 17.24
C PRO A 26 9.98 -14.45 15.80
N PRO A 27 8.68 -14.60 15.52
CA PRO A 27 8.16 -15.04 14.21
C PRO A 27 8.53 -14.12 13.03
N ALA A 28 9.11 -12.94 13.30
CA ALA A 28 9.65 -12.05 12.27
C ALA A 28 10.88 -12.62 11.54
N ALA A 29 11.66 -13.51 12.18
CA ALA A 29 12.85 -14.11 11.57
C ALA A 29 12.52 -15.19 10.53
N ALA A 30 11.29 -15.74 10.54
CA ALA A 30 10.88 -16.79 9.62
C ALA A 30 10.76 -16.29 8.16
N GLN A 31 10.40 -15.02 7.96
CA GLN A 31 10.27 -14.46 6.61
C GLN A 31 11.62 -14.04 6.02
N ASP A 32 12.58 -13.68 6.86
CA ASP A 32 13.95 -13.32 6.45
C ASP A 32 14.75 -14.59 6.07
N LEU A 33 14.58 -15.67 6.85
CA LEU A 33 15.09 -17.00 6.49
C LEU A 33 14.43 -17.55 5.22
N GLY A 34 13.13 -17.32 5.02
CA GLY A 34 12.44 -17.72 3.78
C GLY A 34 12.95 -17.00 2.53
N GLN A 35 13.29 -15.71 2.64
CA GLN A 35 13.85 -14.93 1.54
C GLN A 35 15.28 -15.37 1.19
N THR A 36 16.12 -15.58 2.19
CA THR A 36 17.50 -16.05 2.00
C THR A 36 17.55 -17.49 1.47
N LEU A 37 16.70 -18.39 1.97
CA LEU A 37 16.59 -19.76 1.46
C LEU A 37 15.95 -19.84 0.07
N GLY A 38 14.94 -19.02 -0.22
CA GLY A 38 14.30 -19.00 -1.55
C GLY A 38 15.25 -18.48 -2.65
N GLN A 39 16.06 -17.47 -2.33
CA GLN A 39 17.12 -17.00 -3.24
C GLN A 39 18.24 -18.04 -3.41
N ALA A 40 18.62 -18.73 -2.33
CA ALA A 40 19.62 -19.80 -2.39
C ALA A 40 19.13 -21.07 -3.13
N ALA A 41 17.83 -21.34 -3.11
CA ALA A 41 17.20 -22.47 -3.80
C ALA A 41 16.88 -22.20 -5.28
N GLY A 42 17.19 -21.00 -5.80
CA GLY A 42 17.02 -20.66 -7.21
C GLY A 42 15.56 -20.57 -7.67
N VAL A 43 14.59 -20.42 -6.76
CA VAL A 43 13.18 -20.23 -7.14
C VAL A 43 13.03 -18.81 -7.71
N PRO A 44 12.68 -18.65 -9.00
CA PRO A 44 12.56 -17.34 -9.60
C PRO A 44 11.42 -16.56 -8.93
N GLN A 45 11.76 -15.41 -8.34
CA GLN A 45 10.78 -14.48 -7.80
C GLN A 45 10.24 -13.63 -8.94
N ILE A 46 8.92 -13.58 -9.10
CA ILE A 46 8.27 -12.74 -10.11
C ILE A 46 7.63 -11.53 -9.42
N PRO A 47 7.58 -10.35 -10.08
CA PRO A 47 6.82 -9.22 -9.56
C PRO A 47 5.37 -9.63 -9.27
N ALA A 48 4.83 -9.16 -8.15
CA ALA A 48 3.42 -9.34 -7.87
C ALA A 48 2.57 -8.59 -8.92
N PHE A 49 1.41 -9.14 -9.27
CA PHE A 49 0.46 -8.53 -10.22
C PHE A 49 -0.33 -7.38 -9.58
N LEU A 50 0.40 -6.44 -8.97
CA LEU A 50 -0.15 -5.29 -8.28
C LEU A 50 0.07 -4.03 -9.11
N PRO A 51 -0.90 -3.10 -9.15
CA PRO A 51 -0.74 -1.84 -9.84
C PRO A 51 0.26 -0.95 -9.09
N ASP A 52 0.95 -0.10 -9.83
CA ASP A 52 1.81 0.94 -9.27
C ASP A 52 0.97 2.13 -8.77
N ARG A 53 1.45 2.86 -7.75
CA ARG A 53 0.76 4.01 -7.15
C ARG A 53 0.45 5.15 -8.12
N TYR A 54 1.16 5.30 -9.23
CA TYR A 54 0.88 6.30 -10.26
C TYR A 54 -0.29 5.88 -11.16
N SER A 55 -0.61 4.58 -11.21
CA SER A 55 -1.74 4.03 -11.99
C SER A 55 -3.07 3.99 -11.23
N VAL A 56 -3.05 4.15 -9.90
CA VAL A 56 -4.25 4.19 -9.06
C VAL A 56 -4.49 5.63 -8.61
N ALA A 57 -5.63 6.23 -8.97
CA ALA A 57 -5.93 7.61 -8.60
C ALA A 57 -5.97 7.81 -7.06
N LYS A 58 -5.55 9.00 -6.61
CA LYS A 58 -5.79 9.44 -5.23
C LYS A 58 -7.26 9.81 -5.07
N SER A 59 -7.83 9.54 -3.91
CA SER A 59 -9.11 10.08 -3.45
C SER A 59 -8.89 11.26 -2.50
N GLN A 60 -9.80 11.47 -1.54
CA GLN A 60 -9.69 12.52 -0.54
C GLN A 60 -8.66 12.12 0.54
N PRO A 61 -7.89 13.08 1.07
CA PRO A 61 -7.07 12.87 2.25
C PRO A 61 -7.89 12.32 3.43
N LEU A 62 -7.33 11.34 4.15
CA LEU A 62 -8.00 10.70 5.28
C LEU A 62 -7.24 10.97 6.60
N PRO A 63 -7.93 10.95 7.76
CA PRO A 63 -7.25 11.06 9.07
C PRO A 63 -6.18 9.99 9.30
N ILE A 64 -6.30 8.83 8.64
CA ILE A 64 -5.38 7.70 8.75
C ILE A 64 -4.22 7.73 7.74
N ASP A 65 -4.09 8.79 6.94
CA ASP A 65 -2.94 8.94 6.05
C ASP A 65 -1.64 9.03 6.86
N GLY A 66 -0.60 8.35 6.39
CA GLY A 66 0.65 8.19 7.14
C GLY A 66 1.41 6.92 6.80
N VAL A 67 2.46 6.63 7.58
CA VAL A 67 3.28 5.41 7.46
C VAL A 67 2.89 4.43 8.56
N TRP A 68 2.67 3.19 8.13
CA TRP A 68 2.14 2.12 8.97
C TRP A 68 2.99 0.86 8.84
N LEU A 69 3.16 0.14 9.94
CA LEU A 69 3.80 -1.17 9.96
C LEU A 69 2.74 -2.27 9.99
N VAL A 70 2.74 -3.15 8.99
CA VAL A 70 1.93 -4.37 9.02
C VAL A 70 2.54 -5.33 10.04
N ASN A 71 1.85 -5.59 11.15
CA ASN A 71 2.44 -6.31 12.29
C ASN A 71 2.87 -7.75 11.97
N THR A 72 2.13 -8.46 11.12
CA THR A 72 2.35 -9.88 10.79
C THR A 72 3.60 -10.09 9.94
N ILE A 73 3.91 -9.17 9.03
CA ILE A 73 5.04 -9.28 8.09
C ILE A 73 6.17 -8.28 8.40
N ARG A 74 5.95 -7.37 9.35
CA ARG A 74 6.91 -6.33 9.75
C ARG A 74 7.39 -5.46 8.59
N LYS A 75 6.49 -5.16 7.65
CA LYS A 75 6.75 -4.31 6.47
C LYS A 75 5.97 -3.02 6.55
N LYS A 76 6.59 -1.94 6.08
CA LYS A 76 5.99 -0.63 6.02
C LYS A 76 5.15 -0.45 4.78
N ILE A 77 4.02 0.19 4.96
CA ILE A 77 3.15 0.72 3.90
C ILE A 77 2.88 2.20 4.18
N ARG A 78 2.56 2.96 3.14
CA ARG A 78 2.08 4.33 3.27
C ARG A 78 0.65 4.42 2.82
N ILE A 79 -0.24 4.85 3.70
CA ILE A 79 -1.61 5.24 3.36
C ILE A 79 -1.56 6.71 2.92
N GLU A 80 -2.09 7.00 1.75
CA GLU A 80 -2.13 8.33 1.16
C GLU A 80 -3.41 8.46 0.34
N ALA A 81 -4.32 9.33 0.78
CA ALA A 81 -5.47 9.77 0.01
C ALA A 81 -6.22 8.61 -0.67
N GLY A 82 -6.75 7.67 0.13
CA GLY A 82 -7.60 6.58 -0.39
C GLY A 82 -6.90 5.33 -0.89
N ARG A 83 -5.57 5.25 -0.81
CA ARG A 83 -4.79 4.06 -1.22
C ARG A 83 -3.64 3.83 -0.25
N ALA A 84 -3.15 2.60 -0.19
CA ALA A 84 -1.92 2.25 0.50
C ALA A 84 -0.95 1.53 -0.44
N TYR A 85 0.30 1.94 -0.43
CA TYR A 85 1.36 1.34 -1.23
C TYR A 85 2.53 0.87 -0.37
N ALA A 86 3.26 -0.11 -0.89
CA ALA A 86 4.42 -0.69 -0.24
C ALA A 86 5.56 0.34 -0.11
N VAL A 87 6.12 0.45 1.10
CA VAL A 87 7.37 1.18 1.33
C VAL A 87 8.53 0.19 1.37
N ASP A 88 8.36 -0.91 2.09
CA ASP A 88 9.32 -2.01 2.09
C ASP A 88 8.89 -3.10 1.09
N SER A 89 9.84 -3.78 0.46
CA SER A 89 9.54 -4.97 -0.36
C SER A 89 9.31 -6.23 0.48
N TRP A 90 8.50 -7.17 -0.02
CA TRP A 90 8.38 -8.50 0.57
C TRP A 90 7.97 -9.58 -0.42
N LEU A 91 8.09 -10.82 0.04
CA LEU A 91 7.68 -11.99 -0.70
C LEU A 91 6.30 -12.43 -0.19
N HIS A 92 5.33 -12.45 -1.08
CA HIS A 92 3.97 -12.91 -0.85
C HIS A 92 3.80 -14.29 -1.49
N LEU A 93 3.21 -15.24 -0.75
CA LEU A 93 3.00 -16.63 -1.21
C LEU A 93 4.25 -17.28 -1.84
N PHE A 94 5.42 -17.06 -1.22
CA PHE A 94 6.73 -17.62 -1.61
C PHE A 94 7.32 -17.23 -2.97
N VAL A 95 6.54 -16.69 -3.91
CA VAL A 95 7.03 -16.42 -5.28
C VAL A 95 6.75 -14.98 -5.73
N LEU A 96 5.64 -14.38 -5.28
CA LEU A 96 5.21 -13.06 -5.72
C LEU A 96 5.93 -11.98 -4.91
N LYS A 97 6.79 -11.21 -5.55
CA LYS A 97 7.51 -10.12 -4.90
C LYS A 97 6.71 -8.84 -4.98
N VAL A 98 6.23 -8.36 -3.84
CA VAL A 98 5.70 -7.00 -3.72
C VAL A 98 6.87 -6.03 -3.63
N MET A 99 6.94 -5.12 -4.61
CA MET A 99 7.98 -4.11 -4.71
C MET A 99 7.51 -2.79 -4.10
N PRO A 100 8.42 -1.88 -3.71
CA PRO A 100 8.06 -0.52 -3.32
C PRO A 100 7.19 0.16 -4.38
N ASP A 101 6.36 1.09 -3.94
CA ASP A 101 5.38 1.85 -4.75
C ASP A 101 4.23 1.02 -5.36
N MET A 102 4.24 -0.31 -5.26
CA MET A 102 3.08 -1.14 -5.58
C MET A 102 1.93 -0.90 -4.58
N VAL A 103 0.73 -0.69 -5.09
CA VAL A 103 -0.48 -0.53 -4.29
C VAL A 103 -0.89 -1.88 -3.73
N VAL A 104 -1.09 -1.91 -2.41
CA VAL A 104 -1.51 -3.11 -1.67
C VAL A 104 -2.91 -2.99 -1.08
N ILE A 105 -3.38 -1.76 -0.85
CA ILE A 105 -4.76 -1.48 -0.48
C ILE A 105 -5.26 -0.34 -1.36
N LYS A 106 -6.47 -0.43 -1.91
CA LYS A 106 -7.09 0.65 -2.69
C LYS A 106 -8.51 0.93 -2.25
N ASP A 107 -9.06 2.03 -2.73
CA ASP A 107 -10.44 2.45 -2.50
C ASP A 107 -10.77 2.59 -1.00
N VAL A 108 -9.81 3.11 -0.23
CA VAL A 108 -9.99 3.34 1.20
C VAL A 108 -11.03 4.44 1.40
N GLN A 109 -12.10 4.11 2.11
CA GLN A 109 -13.22 5.01 2.39
C GLN A 109 -13.57 4.97 3.86
N ARG A 110 -13.86 6.14 4.44
CA ARG A 110 -14.36 6.26 5.80
C ARG A 110 -15.87 5.99 5.82
N THR A 111 -16.30 5.06 6.66
CA THR A 111 -17.73 4.72 6.86
C THR A 111 -18.30 5.23 8.17
N GLY A 112 -17.44 5.62 9.11
CA GLY A 112 -17.80 6.21 10.39
C GLY A 112 -16.57 6.63 11.18
N PRO A 113 -16.73 7.23 12.37
CA PRO A 113 -15.60 7.55 13.24
C PRO A 113 -14.75 6.32 13.58
N GLY A 114 -13.50 6.34 13.15
CA GLY A 114 -12.55 5.24 13.30
C GLY A 114 -12.84 4.02 12.43
N GLN A 115 -13.80 4.09 11.50
CA GLN A 115 -14.21 2.93 10.68
C GLN A 115 -13.95 3.19 9.20
N TYR A 116 -13.29 2.24 8.55
CA TYR A 116 -12.92 2.32 7.15
C TYR A 116 -13.16 1.00 6.43
N ILE A 117 -13.45 1.10 5.13
CA ILE A 117 -13.51 -0.04 4.20
C ILE A 117 -12.50 0.17 3.08
N ALA A 118 -12.00 -0.92 2.49
CA ALA A 118 -11.07 -0.88 1.36
C ALA A 118 -11.03 -2.22 0.61
N GLN A 119 -10.17 -2.31 -0.41
CA GLN A 119 -9.81 -3.55 -1.09
C GLN A 119 -8.33 -3.89 -0.83
N ASP A 120 -8.06 -5.04 -0.23
CA ASP A 120 -6.71 -5.58 -0.02
C ASP A 120 -6.33 -6.43 -1.24
N LEU A 121 -5.34 -5.96 -2.01
CA LEU A 121 -4.99 -6.56 -3.29
C LEU A 121 -4.15 -7.84 -3.16
N PRO A 122 -3.12 -7.91 -2.28
CA PRO A 122 -2.41 -9.16 -2.04
C PRO A 122 -3.33 -10.30 -1.59
N LEU A 123 -4.30 -10.00 -0.72
CA LEU A 123 -5.25 -11.00 -0.22
C LEU A 123 -6.50 -11.13 -1.10
N MET A 124 -6.63 -10.31 -2.15
CA MET A 124 -7.71 -10.31 -3.13
C MET A 124 -9.10 -10.26 -2.48
N GLY A 125 -9.31 -9.32 -1.56
CA GLY A 125 -10.54 -9.29 -0.77
C GLY A 125 -10.91 -7.94 -0.18
N ALA A 126 -12.17 -7.81 0.21
CA ALA A 126 -12.65 -6.63 0.91
C ALA A 126 -12.06 -6.57 2.33
N ALA A 127 -11.57 -5.39 2.71
CA ALA A 127 -10.98 -5.11 4.00
C ALA A 127 -11.88 -4.17 4.81
N THR A 128 -12.03 -4.46 6.09
CA THR A 128 -12.57 -3.52 7.10
C THR A 128 -11.45 -3.15 8.06
N MET A 129 -11.36 -1.86 8.40
CA MET A 129 -10.33 -1.33 9.28
C MET A 129 -10.98 -0.54 10.41
N GLN A 130 -10.60 -0.88 11.63
CA GLN A 130 -11.10 -0.24 12.84
C GLN A 130 -9.94 0.42 13.59
N LEU A 131 -10.03 1.72 13.83
CA LEU A 131 -9.09 2.48 14.63
C LEU A 131 -9.30 2.13 16.11
N ASP A 132 -8.20 1.93 16.83
CA ASP A 132 -8.19 1.71 18.28
C ASP A 132 -7.75 2.97 19.06
N ALA A 133 -7.81 2.89 20.40
CA ALA A 133 -7.48 4.00 21.29
C ALA A 133 -5.99 4.40 21.25
N GLN A 134 -5.14 3.47 20.80
CA GLN A 134 -3.70 3.70 20.60
C GLN A 134 -3.41 4.32 19.23
N GLY A 135 -4.42 4.40 18.36
CA GLY A 135 -4.31 4.90 17.00
C GLY A 135 -3.75 3.89 16.01
N ASN A 136 -3.80 2.59 16.32
CA ASN A 136 -3.55 1.52 15.36
C ASN A 136 -4.84 1.13 14.62
N LEU A 137 -4.71 0.52 13.46
CA LEU A 137 -5.85 -0.02 12.72
C LEU A 137 -5.87 -1.55 12.82
N ALA A 138 -6.92 -2.10 13.41
CA ALA A 138 -7.23 -3.52 13.31
C ALA A 138 -7.89 -3.79 11.95
N VAL A 139 -7.28 -4.65 11.14
CA VAL A 139 -7.72 -4.96 9.78
C VAL A 139 -8.25 -6.39 9.70
N THR A 140 -9.42 -6.56 9.10
CA THR A 140 -9.99 -7.86 8.75
C THR A 140 -10.23 -7.90 7.25
N VAL A 141 -9.74 -8.95 6.59
CA VAL A 141 -9.88 -9.14 5.14
C VAL A 141 -10.60 -10.43 4.86
N GLN A 142 -11.64 -10.37 4.03
CA GLN A 142 -12.28 -11.57 3.46
C GLN A 142 -11.57 -11.93 2.15
N GLY A 143 -10.41 -12.56 2.28
CA GLY A 143 -9.54 -12.88 1.15
C GLY A 143 -9.96 -14.15 0.40
N ALA A 144 -9.42 -14.31 -0.81
CA ALA A 144 -9.70 -15.48 -1.66
C ALA A 144 -9.24 -16.82 -1.05
N LEU A 145 -8.24 -16.79 -0.17
CA LEU A 145 -7.70 -17.97 0.54
C LEU A 145 -8.29 -18.13 1.95
N GLY A 146 -9.31 -17.35 2.31
CA GLY A 146 -9.94 -17.35 3.63
C GLY A 146 -9.74 -16.02 4.39
N PRO A 147 -10.34 -15.91 5.58
CA PRO A 147 -10.29 -14.70 6.38
C PRO A 147 -8.88 -14.46 6.93
N ALA A 148 -8.39 -13.23 6.81
CA ALA A 148 -7.12 -12.79 7.38
C ALA A 148 -7.35 -11.63 8.37
N ARG A 149 -6.49 -11.55 9.38
CA ARG A 149 -6.51 -10.47 10.37
C ARG A 149 -5.09 -10.00 10.65
N TYR A 150 -4.89 -8.69 10.69
CA TYR A 150 -3.63 -8.07 11.04
C TYR A 150 -3.86 -6.70 11.65
N VAL A 151 -2.80 -6.08 12.16
CA VAL A 151 -2.83 -4.72 12.71
C VAL A 151 -1.84 -3.87 11.93
N LEU A 152 -2.29 -2.69 11.51
CA LEU A 152 -1.41 -1.63 11.06
C LEU A 152 -1.01 -0.80 12.27
N GLN A 153 0.24 -0.96 12.69
CA GLN A 153 0.80 -0.18 13.79
C GLN A 153 1.23 1.18 13.25
N ARG A 154 0.76 2.25 13.87
CA ARG A 154 1.10 3.61 13.44
C ARG A 154 2.59 3.88 13.68
N LEU A 155 3.33 4.23 12.63
CA LEU A 155 4.69 4.73 12.76
C LEU A 155 4.71 6.26 12.67
N GLU A 156 3.98 6.81 11.70
CA GLU A 156 3.91 8.23 11.44
C GLU A 156 2.51 8.59 10.96
N ALA A 157 1.88 9.59 11.57
CA ALA A 157 0.62 10.15 11.06
C ALA A 157 0.94 11.38 10.20
N GLN A 158 0.42 11.43 8.98
CA GLN A 158 0.51 12.62 8.14
C GLN A 158 -0.28 13.79 8.74
N TYR A 159 -1.41 13.48 9.39
CA TYR A 159 -2.35 14.43 9.97
C TYR A 159 -2.65 14.08 11.45
N PRO A 160 -1.73 14.30 12.40
CA PRO A 160 -1.90 13.81 13.76
C PRO A 160 -3.04 14.50 14.52
N GLU A 161 -3.36 15.78 14.28
CA GLU A 161 -4.56 16.36 14.90
C GLU A 161 -5.83 15.72 14.35
N ALA A 162 -5.93 15.53 13.04
CA ALA A 162 -7.08 14.87 12.42
C ALA A 162 -7.25 13.43 12.94
N LEU A 163 -6.15 12.70 13.08
CA LEU A 163 -6.15 11.36 13.66
C LEU A 163 -6.58 11.38 15.13
N SER A 164 -6.08 12.32 15.94
CA SER A 164 -6.47 12.44 17.35
C SER A 164 -7.95 12.80 17.52
N ALA A 165 -8.48 13.67 16.64
CA ALA A 165 -9.89 14.02 16.59
C ALA A 165 -10.74 12.81 16.17
N GLU A 166 -10.25 12.00 15.23
CA GLU A 166 -10.91 10.77 14.79
C GLU A 166 -11.01 9.73 15.90
N ILE A 167 -9.92 9.51 16.67
CA ILE A 167 -9.91 8.63 17.85
C ILE A 167 -10.95 9.11 18.87
N SER A 168 -10.95 10.42 19.15
CA SER A 168 -11.89 11.04 20.09
C SER A 168 -13.35 10.90 19.61
N ALA A 169 -13.60 11.12 18.32
CA ALA A 169 -14.92 11.00 17.69
C ALA A 169 -15.44 9.56 17.69
N ALA A 170 -14.55 8.56 17.69
CA ALA A 170 -14.89 7.16 17.86
C ALA A 170 -15.17 6.75 19.32
N GLY A 171 -15.22 7.73 20.25
CA GLY A 171 -15.50 7.50 21.67
C GLY A 171 -14.33 6.92 22.46
N MET A 172 -13.12 7.00 21.91
CA MET A 172 -11.90 6.49 22.53
C MET A 172 -11.06 7.64 23.09
N THR A 173 -10.51 7.48 24.29
CA THR A 173 -9.55 8.46 24.85
C THR A 173 -8.18 8.25 24.21
N PRO A 174 -7.62 9.25 23.51
CA PRO A 174 -6.31 9.12 22.89
C PRO A 174 -5.23 8.89 23.95
N VAL A 175 -4.45 7.81 23.81
CA VAL A 175 -3.22 7.63 24.60
C VAL A 175 -2.12 8.46 23.93
N GLY A 176 -1.68 9.51 24.63
CA GLY A 176 -0.94 10.64 24.07
C GLY A 176 0.36 10.30 23.32
N ILE A 177 0.59 11.04 22.23
CA ILE A 177 1.90 11.41 21.69
C ILE A 177 1.83 12.92 21.46
N ALA A 178 2.80 13.68 21.99
CA ALA A 178 2.87 15.12 21.80
C ALA A 178 2.99 15.48 20.30
N PRO A 179 2.33 16.54 19.81
CA PRO A 179 2.32 16.87 18.39
C PRO A 179 3.70 17.35 17.92
N ALA A 180 4.23 16.71 16.89
CA ALA A 180 5.27 17.29 16.03
C ALA A 180 4.65 18.46 15.22
N PRO A 181 5.43 19.42 14.68
CA PRO A 181 4.89 20.45 13.80
C PRO A 181 4.33 19.81 12.51
N VAL A 182 3.07 20.07 12.20
CA VAL A 182 2.26 19.24 11.29
C VAL A 182 1.48 20.03 10.26
N THR A 183 1.19 19.36 9.15
CA THR A 183 0.37 19.87 8.06
C THR A 183 -1.10 19.58 8.39
N PRO A 184 -2.01 20.57 8.36
CA PRO A 184 -3.45 20.31 8.55
C PRO A 184 -3.98 19.36 7.45
N LEU A 185 -5.00 18.56 7.78
CA LEU A 185 -5.76 17.84 6.75
C LEU A 185 -6.29 18.87 5.73
N PRO A 186 -6.00 18.71 4.42
CA PRO A 186 -6.55 19.61 3.42
C PRO A 186 -8.08 19.59 3.51
N ALA A 187 -8.71 20.76 3.36
CA ALA A 187 -10.17 20.83 3.31
C ALA A 187 -10.71 19.88 2.22
N PRO A 188 -11.88 19.23 2.43
CA PRO A 188 -12.52 18.44 1.40
C PRO A 188 -12.62 19.28 0.13
N ILE A 189 -12.15 18.75 -1.00
CA ILE A 189 -12.30 19.40 -2.30
C ILE A 189 -13.80 19.54 -2.51
N THR A 190 -14.32 20.75 -2.32
CA THR A 190 -15.72 21.05 -2.64
C THR A 190 -15.88 20.82 -4.13
N ALA A 191 -16.88 20.03 -4.51
CA ALA A 191 -17.23 19.88 -5.91
C ALA A 191 -17.36 21.29 -6.53
N PRO A 192 -16.80 21.53 -7.73
CA PRO A 192 -16.94 22.83 -8.38
C PRO A 192 -18.43 23.19 -8.43
N PRO A 193 -18.80 24.47 -8.16
CA PRO A 193 -20.19 24.88 -8.15
C PRO A 193 -20.85 24.47 -9.46
N ALA A 194 -22.00 23.80 -9.34
CA ALA A 194 -22.82 23.41 -10.48
C ALA A 194 -23.01 24.63 -11.38
N ALA A 195 -22.69 24.46 -12.67
CA ALA A 195 -22.88 25.51 -13.66
C ALA A 195 -24.30 26.09 -13.51
N PRO A 196 -24.47 27.42 -13.50
CA PRO A 196 -25.78 28.02 -13.40
C PRO A 196 -26.66 27.52 -14.57
N PRO A 197 -27.95 27.23 -14.34
CA PRO A 197 -28.86 26.87 -15.42
C PRO A 197 -28.88 28.00 -16.46
N PRO A 198 -29.02 27.67 -17.77
CA PRO A 198 -28.98 28.67 -18.84
C PRO A 198 -30.18 29.62 -18.74
N GLY A 199 -29.97 30.75 -18.07
CA GLY A 199 -30.90 31.86 -17.96
C GLY A 199 -30.75 32.82 -19.14
N SER A 200 -31.75 32.75 -20.02
CA SER A 200 -32.19 33.75 -21.02
C SER A 200 -31.55 35.14 -20.97
N LEU A 201 -30.76 35.47 -22.00
CA LEU A 201 -30.33 36.83 -22.32
C LEU A 201 -31.46 37.59 -23.05
N PRO A 202 -31.83 38.81 -22.62
CA PRO A 202 -32.70 39.71 -23.39
C PRO A 202 -31.98 40.26 -24.63
N GLY A 203 -32.75 40.44 -25.71
CA GLY A 203 -32.28 40.54 -27.09
C GLY A 203 -31.35 41.69 -27.44
N MET A 204 -30.40 41.40 -28.34
CA MET A 204 -29.79 42.39 -29.22
C MET A 204 -30.34 42.25 -30.64
N PRO A 205 -30.67 43.36 -31.32
CA PRO A 205 -31.09 43.34 -32.71
C PRO A 205 -29.90 43.19 -33.67
N GLY A 206 -30.01 42.17 -34.53
CA GLY A 206 -29.41 41.98 -35.86
C GLY A 206 -27.99 42.48 -36.15
N THR A 207 -27.09 41.55 -36.51
CA THR A 207 -26.35 41.58 -37.78
C THR A 207 -25.54 40.31 -38.03
N LEU A 208 -25.69 39.81 -39.28
CA LEU A 208 -24.86 38.87 -40.05
C LEU A 208 -24.96 37.35 -39.75
N PRO A 209 -25.12 36.51 -40.79
CA PRO A 209 -25.03 35.07 -40.65
C PRO A 209 -23.57 34.64 -40.40
N PRO A 210 -23.29 33.74 -39.45
CA PRO A 210 -21.97 33.15 -39.31
C PRO A 210 -21.72 32.20 -40.48
N THR A 211 -20.73 32.52 -41.30
CA THR A 211 -20.07 31.57 -42.19
C THR A 211 -19.42 30.49 -41.33
N THR A 212 -19.96 29.28 -41.38
CA THR A 212 -19.35 28.08 -40.77
C THR A 212 -17.96 27.89 -41.36
N PRO A 213 -16.87 27.94 -40.57
CA PRO A 213 -15.58 27.49 -41.05
C PRO A 213 -15.67 25.98 -41.33
N ALA A 214 -15.33 25.58 -42.54
CA ALA A 214 -15.21 24.17 -42.90
C ALA A 214 -14.23 23.47 -41.93
N PRO A 215 -14.46 22.19 -41.56
CA PRO A 215 -13.53 21.44 -40.75
C PRO A 215 -12.14 21.44 -41.42
N ALA A 216 -11.12 21.85 -40.66
CA ALA A 216 -9.74 21.73 -41.12
C ALA A 216 -9.46 20.25 -41.46
N PRO A 217 -8.80 19.96 -42.60
CA PRO A 217 -8.40 18.59 -42.94
C PRO A 217 -7.51 18.03 -41.83
N ALA A 218 -7.77 16.79 -41.42
CA ALA A 218 -6.92 16.08 -40.49
C ALA A 218 -5.46 16.08 -41.00
N PRO A 219 -4.46 16.32 -40.12
CA PRO A 219 -3.06 16.25 -40.53
C PRO A 219 -2.75 14.86 -41.07
N ALA A 220 -2.14 14.82 -42.25
CA ALA A 220 -1.72 13.59 -42.89
C ALA A 220 -0.71 12.85 -41.99
N PRO A 221 -0.80 11.51 -41.88
CA PRO A 221 0.16 10.74 -41.12
C PRO A 221 1.57 10.93 -41.71
N VAL A 222 2.47 11.45 -40.88
CA VAL A 222 3.89 11.60 -41.22
C VAL A 222 4.48 10.19 -41.28
N ALA A 223 4.93 9.79 -42.47
CA ALA A 223 5.58 8.50 -42.66
C ALA A 223 6.89 8.47 -41.82
N PRO A 224 7.13 7.39 -41.04
CA PRO A 224 8.34 7.27 -40.26
C PRO A 224 9.58 7.08 -41.17
N PRO A 225 10.76 7.55 -40.75
CA PRO A 225 12.01 7.35 -41.48
C PRO A 225 12.31 5.84 -41.63
N ALA A 226 12.87 5.47 -42.78
CA ALA A 226 12.96 4.09 -43.27
C ALA A 226 13.75 3.10 -42.39
N ASP A 227 14.46 3.59 -41.37
CA ASP A 227 15.30 2.78 -40.48
C ASP A 227 14.79 2.72 -39.03
N CYS A 228 13.50 3.00 -38.81
CA CYS A 228 12.86 2.93 -37.48
C CYS A 228 12.06 1.63 -37.31
N LYS A 229 12.37 0.83 -36.28
CA LYS A 229 11.49 -0.27 -35.83
C LYS A 229 10.53 0.28 -34.79
N ALA A 230 9.25 0.37 -35.14
CA ALA A 230 8.21 0.84 -34.23
C ALA A 230 8.10 -0.08 -33.00
N ILE A 231 8.35 0.46 -31.81
CA ILE A 231 8.20 -0.22 -30.51
C ILE A 231 7.00 0.28 -29.71
N GLY A 232 6.37 1.37 -30.13
CA GLY A 232 5.17 1.90 -29.48
C GLY A 232 4.68 3.21 -30.09
N ILE A 233 3.60 3.75 -29.54
CA ILE A 233 3.11 5.11 -29.80
C ILE A 233 3.23 5.88 -28.50
N ASP A 234 3.82 7.05 -28.55
CA ASP A 234 3.92 8.00 -27.45
C ASP A 234 2.50 8.50 -27.11
N PRO A 235 2.02 8.29 -25.87
CA PRO A 235 0.65 8.61 -25.50
C PRO A 235 0.39 10.11 -25.35
N ASP A 236 1.44 10.93 -25.20
CA ASP A 236 1.32 12.38 -25.01
C ASP A 236 1.35 13.13 -26.35
N THR A 237 2.03 12.57 -27.35
CA THR A 237 2.25 13.23 -28.65
C THR A 237 1.62 12.49 -29.84
N GLY A 238 1.23 11.23 -29.68
CA GLY A 238 0.76 10.38 -30.77
C GLY A 238 1.84 9.96 -31.76
N ALA A 239 3.12 10.27 -31.48
CA ALA A 239 4.24 9.94 -32.35
C ALA A 239 4.66 8.47 -32.19
N THR A 240 5.14 7.85 -33.28
CA THR A 240 5.70 6.50 -33.22
C THR A 240 7.05 6.51 -32.52
N ILE A 241 7.19 5.69 -31.47
CA ILE A 241 8.43 5.47 -30.74
C ILE A 241 9.25 4.41 -31.49
N CYS A 242 10.48 4.76 -31.83
CA CYS A 242 11.41 3.95 -32.62
C CYS A 242 12.51 3.35 -31.75
N ALA A 243 12.95 2.13 -32.06
CA ALA A 243 14.17 1.50 -31.52
C ALA A 243 15.09 0.99 -32.63
#